data_AF-A0A8C8SM95-F1
#
_entry.id   AF-A0A8C8SM95-F1
#
_cell.length_a   1.000
_cell.length_b   1.000
_cell.length_c   1.000
_cell.angle_alpha   90.00
_cell.angle_beta   90.00
_cell.angle_gamma   90.00
#
_symmetry.space_group_name_H-M   'P 1'
#
loop_
_entity.id
_entity.type
_entity.pdbx_description
1 polymer ?
#
loop_
_entity_poly.entity_id
_entity_poly.type
_entity_poly.pdbx_seq_one_letter_code
_entity_poly.pdbx_strand_id
1 'polypeptide(L)'
;MQSAGPPEDGQVAAGRRVSTAGTQTDSMSGQTPRLSKVNLFTLFSLWMELFPPIEQQKKSQVKKTGLVVVKNIKIVGLHCSSVDLHAGQIALIKHGSRLKNCDLYFSRKPCSACLKMIVNAGVNRISYWPADPEISLQNEASNPTTTGDAKLDAKAVERLKSNSRARVCLLLQPLVCSMMQFVEETSHKCDFIQKIAKTLSGCNTDFYAECRQERIKEYESLFLISNEEMHKQILMTMGLENLCENPYFSNLRQNMKDLILLLATVAASVPTFGHFGFYCNGSQRPNEIHHQSLPQEIARHCMIQARLLAYRTGELLCE
;
A
#
# COMPACT_ATOMS: atom_id res chain seq x y z
N MET A 1 82.28 -25.04 41.16
CA MET A 1 81.97 -24.12 42.27
C MET A 1 80.57 -23.59 41.98
N GLN A 2 79.52 -24.14 42.61
CA GLN A 2 78.86 -23.61 43.83
C GLN A 2 78.30 -22.19 43.55
N SER A 3 77.02 -21.84 43.66
CA SER A 3 75.98 -22.16 44.68
C SER A 3 74.60 -21.69 44.14
N ALA A 4 73.49 -22.43 44.30
CA ALA A 4 72.49 -22.41 45.38
C ALA A 4 71.18 -21.65 45.01
N GLY A 5 70.03 -22.30 45.25
CA GLY A 5 68.65 -21.78 45.04
C GLY A 5 67.98 -21.24 46.34
N PRO A 6 66.66 -21.48 46.54
CA PRO A 6 65.51 -20.54 46.52
C PRO A 6 64.95 -20.22 47.96
N PRO A 7 63.70 -19.70 48.23
CA PRO A 7 62.36 -20.32 47.98
C PRO A 7 61.22 -19.32 47.55
N GLU A 8 60.19 -19.75 46.81
CA GLU A 8 58.79 -20.10 47.21
C GLU A 8 58.01 -19.12 48.11
N ASP A 9 56.83 -18.65 47.65
CA ASP A 9 55.52 -19.01 48.22
C ASP A 9 54.32 -18.31 47.53
N GLY A 10 53.19 -19.04 47.40
CA GLY A 10 51.85 -18.43 47.40
C GLY A 10 50.92 -18.70 46.21
N GLN A 11 50.33 -19.89 46.14
CA GLN A 11 49.06 -20.14 45.45
C GLN A 11 47.90 -19.38 46.12
N VAL A 12 46.85 -19.02 45.36
CA VAL A 12 45.44 -19.45 45.56
C VAL A 12 44.45 -18.56 44.75
N ALA A 13 43.42 -19.24 44.23
CA ALA A 13 42.06 -18.78 43.87
C ALA A 13 41.74 -18.25 42.46
N ALA A 14 41.26 -19.21 41.65
CA ALA A 14 39.99 -19.17 40.91
C ALA A 14 39.22 -17.84 40.86
N GLY A 15 39.06 -17.31 39.65
CA GLY A 15 38.12 -16.25 39.32
C GLY A 15 37.60 -16.38 37.89
N ARG A 16 36.59 -17.23 37.71
CA ARG A 16 35.77 -17.33 36.49
C ARG A 16 35.10 -15.98 36.26
N ARG A 17 35.62 -15.14 35.36
CA ARG A 17 34.89 -13.94 34.91
C ARG A 17 33.90 -14.30 33.82
N VAL A 18 32.65 -14.26 34.27
CA VAL A 18 31.39 -14.29 33.53
C VAL A 18 31.48 -13.42 32.27
N SER A 19 31.05 -13.99 31.14
CA SER A 19 30.73 -13.28 29.92
C SER A 19 29.55 -12.34 30.20
N THR A 20 29.84 -11.06 30.40
CA THR A 20 28.82 -10.01 30.48
C THR A 20 28.53 -9.51 29.07
N ALA A 21 27.27 -9.71 28.69
CA ALA A 21 26.61 -9.12 27.54
C ALA A 21 27.08 -7.68 27.25
N GLY A 22 27.81 -7.54 26.14
CA GLY A 22 27.88 -6.28 25.41
C GLY A 22 26.92 -6.40 24.24
N THR A 23 25.83 -5.66 24.29
CA THR A 23 24.93 -5.38 23.18
C THR A 23 25.77 -4.83 22.02
N GLN A 24 26.08 -5.67 21.03
CA GLN A 24 26.56 -5.22 19.74
C GLN A 24 25.42 -4.52 19.02
N THR A 25 25.24 -3.23 19.29
CA THR A 25 24.74 -2.29 18.29
C THR A 25 25.89 -1.94 17.35
N ASP A 26 26.32 -2.92 16.56
CA ASP A 26 27.30 -2.70 15.50
C ASP A 26 26.55 -2.29 14.22
N SER A 27 26.71 -1.02 13.88
CA SER A 27 26.72 -0.46 12.51
C SER A 27 25.59 -0.83 11.53
N MET A 28 24.45 -0.13 11.60
CA MET A 28 23.54 0.06 10.45
C MET A 28 23.85 1.38 9.71
N SER A 29 25.09 1.58 9.29
CA SER A 29 25.43 2.62 8.31
C SER A 29 24.99 2.16 6.91
N GLY A 30 23.91 2.77 6.40
CA GLY A 30 23.87 3.14 4.97
C GLY A 30 22.99 2.35 4.00
N GLN A 31 22.07 1.47 4.44
CA GLN A 31 21.07 0.89 3.52
C GLN A 31 19.68 1.45 3.77
N THR A 32 19.25 2.36 2.88
CA THR A 32 17.86 2.82 2.79
C THR A 32 16.92 1.62 2.62
N PRO A 33 15.93 1.41 3.51
CA PRO A 33 14.97 0.32 3.35
C PRO A 33 14.17 0.50 2.06
N ARG A 34 13.92 -0.61 1.36
CA ARG A 34 13.23 -0.61 0.05
C ARG A 34 11.94 -1.39 0.11
N LEU A 35 10.90 -0.83 -0.51
CA LEU A 35 9.66 -1.56 -0.75
C LEU A 35 9.89 -2.71 -1.72
N SER A 36 9.31 -3.86 -1.40
CA SER A 36 9.22 -4.94 -2.37
C SER A 36 8.40 -4.49 -3.57
N LYS A 37 8.74 -5.01 -4.75
CA LYS A 37 8.02 -4.69 -6.00
C LYS A 37 6.53 -5.00 -5.87
N VAL A 38 6.19 -6.10 -5.19
CA VAL A 38 4.80 -6.47 -4.98
C VAL A 38 4.07 -5.46 -4.11
N ASN A 39 4.63 -5.13 -2.94
CA ASN A 39 4.01 -4.16 -2.03
C ASN A 39 3.85 -2.80 -2.72
N LEU A 40 4.83 -2.38 -3.51
CA LEU A 40 4.73 -1.17 -4.31
C LEU A 40 3.55 -1.21 -5.29
N PHE A 41 3.41 -2.29 -6.08
CA PHE A 41 2.30 -2.40 -7.03
C PHE A 41 0.94 -2.49 -6.32
N THR A 42 0.88 -3.13 -5.15
CA THR A 42 -0.32 -3.13 -4.31
C THR A 42 -0.63 -1.72 -3.78
N LEU A 43 0.36 -0.97 -3.29
CA LEU A 43 0.14 0.42 -2.83
C LEU A 43 -0.37 1.31 -3.97
N PHE A 44 0.15 1.13 -5.19
CA PHE A 44 -0.38 1.81 -6.36
C PHE A 44 -1.83 1.41 -6.67
N SER A 45 -2.20 0.13 -6.57
CA SER A 45 -3.59 -0.27 -6.82
C SER A 45 -4.53 0.38 -5.79
N LEU A 46 -4.17 0.37 -4.50
CA LEU A 46 -4.92 1.04 -3.44
C LEU A 46 -5.03 2.56 -3.68
N TRP A 47 -3.94 3.21 -4.07
CA TRP A 47 -3.94 4.64 -4.41
C TRP A 47 -4.87 4.96 -5.60
N MET A 48 -4.88 4.10 -6.62
CA MET A 48 -5.78 4.24 -7.77
C MET A 48 -7.26 3.98 -7.42
N GLU A 49 -7.57 3.34 -6.29
CA GLU A 49 -8.95 3.31 -5.78
C GLU A 49 -9.37 4.67 -5.22
N LEU A 50 -8.45 5.39 -4.57
CA LEU A 50 -8.71 6.70 -3.96
C LEU A 50 -8.78 7.84 -5.00
N PHE A 51 -8.01 7.74 -6.09
CA PHE A 51 -7.93 8.78 -7.12
C PHE A 51 -8.47 8.30 -8.48
N PRO A 52 -9.26 9.10 -9.22
CA PRO A 52 -9.76 10.43 -8.89
C PRO A 52 -10.81 10.41 -7.75
N PRO A 53 -10.93 11.47 -6.95
CA PRO A 53 -11.96 11.54 -5.91
C PRO A 53 -13.36 11.43 -6.53
N ILE A 54 -14.29 10.82 -5.78
CA ILE A 54 -15.63 10.52 -6.26
C ILE A 54 -16.48 11.80 -6.26
N GLU A 55 -17.07 12.16 -7.39
CA GLU A 55 -18.32 12.93 -7.43
C GLU A 55 -19.44 12.03 -6.90
N GLN A 56 -20.07 12.41 -5.79
CA GLN A 56 -21.07 11.65 -5.00
C GLN A 56 -21.79 10.54 -5.78
N GLN A 57 -21.26 9.32 -5.73
CA GLN A 57 -21.89 8.16 -6.37
C GLN A 57 -23.13 7.75 -5.57
N LYS A 58 -24.25 7.52 -6.27
CA LYS A 58 -25.40 6.76 -5.76
C LYS A 58 -24.89 5.42 -5.24
N LYS A 59 -25.48 4.93 -4.12
CA LYS A 59 -25.17 3.63 -3.50
C LYS A 59 -25.16 2.51 -4.53
N SER A 60 -23.98 2.20 -5.05
CA SER A 60 -23.70 1.11 -5.99
C SER A 60 -23.13 -0.05 -5.18
N GLN A 61 -23.58 -1.26 -5.47
CA GLN A 61 -23.05 -2.49 -4.85
C GLN A 61 -21.62 -2.82 -5.29
N VAL A 62 -21.15 -2.14 -6.35
CA VAL A 62 -19.81 -2.27 -6.89
C VAL A 62 -18.90 -1.25 -6.22
N LYS A 63 -17.86 -1.75 -5.54
CA LYS A 63 -16.81 -0.93 -4.94
C LYS A 63 -15.90 -0.40 -6.04
N LYS A 64 -15.47 0.86 -5.90
CA LYS A 64 -14.41 1.41 -6.74
C LYS A 64 -13.17 0.53 -6.63
N THR A 65 -12.47 0.31 -7.73
CA THR A 65 -11.32 -0.58 -7.80
C THR A 65 -10.20 0.09 -8.58
N GLY A 66 -9.01 0.17 -7.98
CA GLY A 66 -7.77 0.53 -8.64
C GLY A 66 -7.06 -0.69 -9.21
N LEU A 67 -6.30 -0.47 -10.28
CA LEU A 67 -5.59 -1.52 -11.01
C LEU A 67 -4.23 -1.01 -11.52
N VAL A 68 -3.21 -1.85 -11.32
CA VAL A 68 -1.89 -1.70 -11.92
C VAL A 68 -1.66 -2.82 -12.92
N VAL A 69 -1.27 -2.44 -14.15
CA VAL A 69 -0.83 -3.36 -15.20
C VAL A 69 0.69 -3.33 -15.25
N VAL A 70 1.33 -4.48 -15.07
CA VAL A 70 2.78 -4.63 -15.03
C VAL A 70 3.24 -5.58 -16.13
N LYS A 71 4.29 -5.20 -16.86
CA LYS A 71 4.95 -6.06 -17.84
C LYS A 71 6.45 -5.98 -17.64
N ASN A 72 7.13 -7.13 -17.53
CA ASN A 72 8.57 -7.18 -17.29
C ASN A 72 9.01 -6.28 -16.11
N ILE A 73 8.27 -6.30 -14.99
CA ILE A 73 8.56 -5.53 -13.77
C ILE A 73 8.38 -3.99 -13.91
N LYS A 74 7.90 -3.53 -15.07
CA LYS A 74 7.58 -2.12 -15.34
C LYS A 74 6.07 -1.90 -15.33
N ILE A 75 5.63 -0.80 -14.73
CA ILE A 75 4.23 -0.37 -14.78
C ILE A 75 3.96 0.11 -16.21
N VAL A 76 2.97 -0.50 -16.87
CA VAL A 76 2.53 -0.12 -18.23
C VAL A 76 1.14 0.50 -18.24
N GLY A 77 0.44 0.49 -17.10
CA GLY A 77 -0.83 1.17 -16.94
C GLY A 77 -1.27 1.26 -15.49
N LEU A 78 -1.91 2.37 -15.16
CA LEU A 78 -2.60 2.63 -13.89
C LEU A 78 -4.03 3.01 -14.23
N HIS A 79 -4.99 2.30 -13.66
CA HIS A 79 -6.41 2.49 -13.94
C HIS A 79 -7.22 2.51 -12.65
N CYS A 80 -8.35 3.18 -12.70
CA CYS A 80 -9.40 3.13 -11.70
C CYS A 80 -10.69 2.71 -12.40
N SER A 81 -11.59 2.02 -11.71
CA SER A 81 -12.94 1.81 -12.19
C SER A 81 -13.69 3.13 -12.32
N SER A 82 -14.74 3.12 -13.13
CA SER A 82 -15.66 4.23 -13.35
C SER A 82 -17.08 3.83 -12.95
N VAL A 83 -18.06 4.70 -13.18
CA VAL A 83 -19.48 4.40 -12.94
C VAL A 83 -19.99 3.25 -13.82
N ASP A 84 -19.49 3.14 -15.06
CA ASP A 84 -20.00 2.19 -16.05
C ASP A 84 -19.08 0.99 -16.26
N LEU A 85 -17.78 1.16 -16.00
CA LEU A 85 -16.76 0.15 -16.31
C LEU A 85 -15.93 -0.19 -15.09
N HIS A 86 -15.85 -1.49 -14.83
CA HIS A 86 -14.96 -2.11 -13.86
C HIS A 86 -13.50 -1.96 -14.31
N ALA A 87 -12.57 -2.00 -13.35
CA ALA A 87 -11.15 -1.83 -13.65
C ALA A 87 -10.63 -2.89 -14.64
N GLY A 88 -11.15 -4.12 -14.55
CA GLY A 88 -10.80 -5.20 -15.47
C GLY A 88 -11.25 -4.97 -16.92
N GLN A 89 -12.46 -4.42 -17.12
CA GLN A 89 -12.96 -4.03 -18.44
C GLN A 89 -12.13 -2.92 -19.04
N ILE A 90 -11.81 -1.89 -18.25
CA ILE A 90 -10.98 -0.76 -18.67
C ILE A 90 -9.61 -1.25 -19.13
N ALA A 91 -9.01 -2.20 -18.42
CA ALA A 91 -7.74 -2.79 -18.80
C ALA A 91 -7.83 -3.47 -20.17
N LEU A 92 -8.88 -4.27 -20.40
CA LEU A 92 -9.07 -4.96 -21.67
C LEU A 92 -9.27 -3.97 -22.83
N ILE A 93 -10.08 -2.93 -22.64
CA ILE A 93 -10.35 -1.91 -23.67
C ILE A 93 -9.07 -1.13 -24.00
N LYS A 94 -8.33 -0.67 -22.97
CA LYS A 94 -7.14 0.18 -23.17
C LYS A 94 -5.90 -0.58 -23.64
N HIS A 95 -5.77 -1.85 -23.27
CA HIS A 95 -4.57 -2.63 -23.57
C HIS A 95 -4.78 -3.73 -24.60
N GLY A 96 -5.99 -4.27 -24.73
CA GLY A 96 -6.33 -5.33 -25.68
C GLY A 96 -5.37 -6.52 -25.57
N SER A 97 -4.81 -6.93 -26.72
CA SER A 97 -3.84 -8.03 -26.81
C SER A 97 -2.53 -7.78 -26.05
N ARG A 98 -2.21 -6.53 -25.68
CA ARG A 98 -1.00 -6.19 -24.92
C ARG A 98 -1.04 -6.70 -23.48
N LEU A 99 -2.21 -7.10 -22.98
CA LEU A 99 -2.37 -7.76 -21.68
C LEU A 99 -1.74 -9.16 -21.63
N LYS A 100 -1.47 -9.77 -22.78
CA LYS A 100 -0.82 -11.08 -22.82
C LYS A 100 0.52 -11.04 -22.08
N ASN A 101 0.69 -11.97 -21.15
CA ASN A 101 1.83 -12.11 -20.26
C ASN A 101 2.06 -10.91 -19.31
N CYS A 102 1.07 -10.06 -19.09
CA CYS A 102 1.13 -9.03 -18.05
C CYS A 102 0.79 -9.62 -16.68
N ASP A 103 1.22 -8.93 -15.63
CA ASP A 103 0.82 -9.15 -14.25
C ASP A 103 -0.12 -8.02 -13.82
N LEU A 104 -1.26 -8.37 -13.22
CA LEU A 104 -2.27 -7.40 -12.78
C LEU A 104 -2.35 -7.36 -11.25
N TYR A 105 -2.44 -6.16 -10.69
CA TYR A 105 -2.59 -5.91 -9.26
C TYR A 105 -3.83 -5.06 -9.02
N PHE A 106 -4.85 -5.63 -8.38
CA PHE A 106 -6.11 -4.97 -8.07
C PHE A 106 -6.16 -4.53 -6.60
N SER A 107 -6.88 -3.45 -6.32
CA SER A 107 -7.20 -3.03 -4.94
C SER A 107 -8.40 -3.76 -4.34
N ARG A 108 -9.13 -4.52 -5.16
CA ARG A 108 -10.28 -5.36 -4.79
C ARG A 108 -10.24 -6.63 -5.65
N LYS A 109 -10.76 -7.76 -5.16
CA LYS A 109 -10.88 -8.96 -5.99
C LYS A 109 -11.86 -8.68 -7.14
N PRO A 110 -11.45 -8.84 -8.42
CA PRO A 110 -12.31 -8.54 -9.56
C PRO A 110 -13.50 -9.50 -9.62
N CYS A 111 -14.63 -9.04 -10.15
CA CYS A 111 -15.81 -9.87 -10.35
C CYS A 111 -15.54 -11.02 -11.34
N SER A 112 -16.40 -12.04 -11.35
CA SER A 112 -16.25 -13.22 -12.22
C SER A 112 -16.20 -12.88 -13.72
N ALA A 113 -16.99 -11.90 -14.16
CA ALA A 113 -17.01 -11.45 -15.55
C ALA A 113 -15.67 -10.81 -15.94
N CYS A 114 -15.16 -9.87 -15.13
CA CYS A 114 -13.85 -9.25 -15.32
C CYS A 114 -12.73 -10.28 -15.31
N LEU A 115 -12.76 -11.20 -14.35
CA LEU A 115 -11.76 -12.24 -14.24
C LEU A 115 -11.73 -13.13 -15.50
N LYS A 116 -12.91 -13.57 -15.98
CA LYS A 116 -13.02 -14.37 -17.21
C LYS A 116 -12.40 -13.65 -18.41
N MET A 117 -12.73 -12.36 -18.59
CA MET A 117 -12.20 -11.54 -19.68
C MET A 117 -10.67 -11.42 -19.63
N ILE A 118 -10.12 -11.14 -18.46
CA ILE A 118 -8.67 -10.96 -18.26
C ILE A 118 -7.91 -12.27 -18.43
N VAL A 119 -8.44 -13.37 -17.90
CA VAL A 119 -7.85 -14.71 -18.08
C VAL A 119 -7.79 -15.06 -19.56
N ASN A 120 -8.88 -14.81 -20.31
CA ASN A 120 -8.93 -15.05 -21.75
C ASN A 120 -7.99 -14.14 -22.54
N ALA A 121 -7.67 -12.95 -22.03
CA ALA A 121 -6.66 -12.06 -22.62
C ALA A 121 -5.21 -12.58 -22.45
N GLY A 122 -5.00 -13.70 -21.74
CA GLY A 122 -3.70 -14.33 -21.59
C GLY A 122 -2.79 -13.65 -20.57
N VAL A 123 -3.37 -13.03 -19.54
CA VAL A 123 -2.63 -12.47 -18.40
C VAL A 123 -1.86 -13.58 -17.67
N ASN A 124 -0.62 -13.27 -17.26
CA ASN A 124 0.28 -14.22 -16.58
C ASN A 124 -0.11 -14.41 -15.11
N ARG A 125 -0.36 -13.31 -14.40
CA ARG A 125 -0.65 -13.32 -12.96
C ARG A 125 -1.68 -12.26 -12.60
N ILE A 126 -2.53 -12.59 -11.64
CA ILE A 126 -3.54 -11.68 -11.09
C ILE A 126 -3.39 -11.70 -9.57
N SER A 127 -3.18 -10.53 -8.97
CA SER A 127 -3.13 -10.34 -7.52
C SER A 127 -4.12 -9.26 -7.10
N TYR A 128 -4.65 -9.38 -5.89
CA TYR A 128 -5.64 -8.46 -5.37
C TYR A 128 -5.46 -8.25 -3.86
N TRP A 129 -6.02 -7.16 -3.35
CA TRP A 129 -6.09 -6.90 -1.91
C TRP A 129 -7.10 -7.84 -1.22
N PRO A 130 -6.74 -8.51 -0.11
CA PRO A 130 -7.57 -9.52 0.54
C PRO A 130 -8.53 -8.92 1.58
N ALA A 131 -9.37 -7.98 1.14
CA ALA A 131 -10.47 -7.42 1.91
C ALA A 131 -11.80 -7.70 1.19
N ASP A 132 -12.77 -6.81 1.35
CA ASP A 132 -14.05 -6.88 0.64
C ASP A 132 -13.83 -6.81 -0.89
N PRO A 133 -14.39 -7.74 -1.68
CA PRO A 133 -14.24 -7.79 -3.14
C PRO A 133 -14.93 -6.63 -3.89
N GLU A 134 -14.72 -6.56 -5.22
CA GLU A 134 -15.32 -5.55 -6.09
C GLU A 134 -16.86 -5.59 -6.05
N ILE A 135 -17.45 -6.80 -6.05
CA ILE A 135 -18.86 -7.02 -5.74
C ILE A 135 -18.96 -7.30 -4.23
N SER A 136 -19.37 -6.28 -3.46
CA SER A 136 -19.32 -6.29 -1.99
C SER A 136 -20.00 -7.54 -1.39
N LEU A 137 -19.27 -8.23 -0.50
CA LEU A 137 -19.82 -9.32 0.31
C LEU A 137 -20.33 -8.82 1.68
N GLN A 138 -20.04 -7.58 2.02
CA GLN A 138 -20.60 -6.93 3.19
C GLN A 138 -22.09 -6.64 2.95
N ASN A 139 -22.95 -7.26 3.77
CA ASN A 139 -24.40 -7.04 3.79
C ASN A 139 -24.70 -5.55 4.03
N GLU A 140 -25.28 -4.86 3.05
CA GLU A 140 -26.21 -3.78 3.38
C GLU A 140 -27.52 -4.46 3.76
N ALA A 141 -27.99 -4.22 4.99
CA ALA A 141 -29.23 -4.75 5.57
C ALA A 141 -30.53 -4.33 4.82
N SER A 142 -30.43 -3.96 3.54
CA SER A 142 -31.50 -3.36 2.75
C SER A 142 -32.07 -4.27 1.66
N ASN A 143 -31.38 -5.33 1.19
CA ASN A 143 -31.95 -6.24 0.16
C ASN A 143 -31.37 -7.68 0.16
N PRO A 144 -32.05 -8.67 0.79
CA PRO A 144 -31.58 -10.06 0.89
C PRO A 144 -31.46 -10.79 -0.46
N THR A 145 -32.14 -10.33 -1.50
CA THR A 145 -32.06 -10.91 -2.86
C THR A 145 -30.68 -10.69 -3.49
N THR A 146 -29.96 -9.64 -3.09
CA THR A 146 -28.72 -9.19 -3.77
C THR A 146 -27.42 -9.73 -3.16
N THR A 147 -27.44 -10.15 -1.88
CA THR A 147 -26.32 -10.87 -1.25
C THR A 147 -26.08 -12.25 -1.89
N GLY A 148 -27.14 -12.84 -2.48
CA GLY A 148 -27.03 -14.08 -3.24
C GLY A 148 -26.08 -13.93 -4.43
N ASP A 149 -26.20 -12.83 -5.18
CA ASP A 149 -25.43 -12.60 -6.40
C ASP A 149 -23.94 -12.45 -6.12
N ALA A 150 -23.56 -11.73 -5.05
CA ALA A 150 -22.15 -11.56 -4.65
C ALA A 150 -21.49 -12.90 -4.26
N LYS A 151 -22.21 -13.76 -3.53
CA LYS A 151 -21.73 -15.10 -3.17
C LYS A 151 -21.63 -16.02 -4.38
N LEU A 152 -22.58 -15.92 -5.31
CA LEU A 152 -22.54 -16.68 -6.57
C LEU A 152 -21.37 -16.23 -7.45
N ASP A 153 -21.10 -14.92 -7.52
CA ASP A 153 -19.96 -14.35 -8.24
C ASP A 153 -18.63 -14.86 -7.64
N ALA A 154 -18.48 -14.81 -6.32
CA ALA A 154 -17.29 -15.32 -5.65
C ALA A 154 -17.04 -16.81 -5.94
N LYS A 155 -18.11 -17.64 -5.95
CA LYS A 155 -18.02 -19.06 -6.33
C LYS A 155 -17.67 -19.24 -7.81
N ALA A 156 -18.17 -18.40 -8.70
CA ALA A 156 -17.82 -18.43 -10.12
C ALA A 156 -16.35 -18.07 -10.33
N VAL A 157 -15.82 -17.09 -9.59
CA VAL A 157 -14.40 -16.72 -9.60
C VAL A 157 -13.52 -17.92 -9.23
N GLU A 158 -13.83 -18.64 -8.15
CA GLU A 158 -13.01 -19.79 -7.75
C GLU A 158 -13.01 -20.92 -8.79
N ARG A 159 -14.15 -21.15 -9.46
CA ARG A 159 -14.22 -22.09 -10.59
C ARG A 159 -13.40 -21.64 -11.80
N LEU A 160 -13.34 -20.34 -12.08
CA LEU A 160 -12.50 -19.81 -13.16
C LEU A 160 -11.01 -19.96 -12.84
N LYS A 161 -10.63 -19.71 -11.59
CA LYS A 161 -9.24 -19.85 -11.10
C LYS A 161 -8.72 -21.26 -11.27
N SER A 162 -9.47 -22.28 -10.86
CA SER A 162 -9.05 -23.69 -10.95
C SER A 162 -8.85 -24.20 -12.38
N ASN A 163 -9.52 -23.59 -13.36
CA ASN A 163 -9.42 -23.95 -14.79
C ASN A 163 -8.48 -23.05 -15.60
N SER A 164 -7.93 -21.99 -14.99
CA SER A 164 -7.16 -20.98 -15.71
C SER A 164 -5.65 -21.28 -15.73
N ARG A 165 -4.98 -20.87 -16.82
CA ARG A 165 -3.51 -20.85 -16.89
C ARG A 165 -2.90 -19.65 -16.13
N ALA A 166 -3.69 -18.62 -15.88
CA ALA A 166 -3.26 -17.44 -15.16
C ALA A 166 -3.12 -17.75 -13.67
N ARG A 167 -2.02 -17.31 -13.04
CA ARG A 167 -1.83 -17.51 -11.60
C ARG A 167 -2.62 -16.45 -10.83
N VAL A 168 -3.75 -16.83 -10.24
CA VAL A 168 -4.53 -15.96 -9.35
C VAL A 168 -4.06 -16.18 -7.91
N CYS A 169 -3.40 -15.19 -7.30
CA CYS A 169 -2.79 -15.34 -5.98
C CYS A 169 -2.70 -14.04 -5.17
N LEU A 170 -2.67 -14.19 -3.85
CA LEU A 170 -2.32 -13.11 -2.93
C LEU A 170 -0.80 -13.05 -2.75
N LEU A 171 -0.20 -11.88 -2.95
CA LEU A 171 1.25 -11.72 -2.96
C LEU A 171 1.78 -10.76 -1.88
N LEU A 172 0.97 -10.39 -0.89
CA LEU A 172 1.37 -9.47 0.17
C LEU A 172 2.63 -9.98 0.91
N GLN A 173 3.61 -9.11 1.08
CA GLN A 173 4.85 -9.40 1.79
C GLN A 173 4.96 -8.51 3.04
N PRO A 174 5.55 -8.99 4.14
CA PRO A 174 5.86 -8.13 5.28
C PRO A 174 6.73 -6.94 4.90
N LEU A 175 6.54 -5.80 5.56
CA LEU A 175 7.46 -4.68 5.45
C LEU A 175 8.76 -5.01 6.20
N VAL A 176 9.86 -4.43 5.71
CA VAL A 176 11.14 -4.48 6.43
C VAL A 176 11.01 -3.65 7.72
N CYS A 177 11.59 -4.12 8.82
CA CYS A 177 11.43 -3.54 10.16
C CYS A 177 11.63 -2.01 10.23
N SER A 178 12.59 -1.46 9.48
CA SER A 178 12.89 -0.02 9.43
C SER A 178 12.08 0.79 8.41
N MET A 179 11.24 0.14 7.59
CA MET A 179 10.52 0.79 6.50
C MET A 179 9.58 1.87 7.01
N MET A 180 8.78 1.57 8.04
CA MET A 180 7.77 2.50 8.55
C MET A 180 8.40 3.74 9.17
N GLN A 181 9.42 3.55 10.01
CA GLN A 181 10.18 4.65 10.59
C GLN A 181 10.81 5.53 9.50
N PHE A 182 11.42 4.91 8.49
CA PHE A 182 12.02 5.64 7.37
C PHE A 182 10.99 6.47 6.57
N VAL A 183 9.83 5.90 6.26
CA VAL A 183 8.75 6.62 5.56
C VAL A 183 8.24 7.78 6.41
N GLU A 184 8.11 7.59 7.72
CA GLU A 184 7.66 8.63 8.64
C GLU A 184 8.64 9.80 8.71
N GLU A 185 9.92 9.53 8.92
CA GLU A 185 10.96 10.57 8.97
C GLU A 185 11.05 11.36 7.67
N THR A 186 10.99 10.67 6.53
CA THR A 186 11.07 11.30 5.20
C THR A 186 9.78 12.02 4.80
N SER A 187 8.65 11.67 5.41
CA SER A 187 7.36 12.33 5.21
C SER A 187 7.20 13.57 6.08
N HIS A 188 7.64 13.51 7.33
CA HIS A 188 7.70 14.66 8.22
C HIS A 188 8.68 15.73 7.73
N LYS A 189 9.82 15.31 7.16
CA LYS A 189 10.81 16.24 6.57
C LYS A 189 10.41 16.81 5.20
N CYS A 190 9.23 16.49 4.68
CA CYS A 190 8.80 17.01 3.39
C CYS A 190 8.58 18.52 3.44
N ASP A 191 9.08 19.24 2.44
CA ASP A 191 8.95 20.69 2.29
C ASP A 191 7.52 21.22 2.47
N PHE A 192 6.52 20.47 1.99
CA PHE A 192 5.11 20.86 2.15
C PHE A 192 4.73 20.99 3.62
N ILE A 193 5.03 19.96 4.40
CA ILE A 193 4.75 19.92 5.84
C ILE A 193 5.52 21.01 6.58
N GLN A 194 6.81 21.15 6.27
CA GLN A 194 7.64 22.19 6.92
C GLN A 194 7.16 23.61 6.61
N LYS A 195 6.73 23.89 5.37
CA LYS A 195 6.19 25.20 4.98
C LYS A 195 4.86 25.48 5.66
N ILE A 196 3.94 24.52 5.69
CA ILE A 196 2.64 24.68 6.36
C ILE A 196 2.82 24.89 7.86
N ALA A 197 3.65 24.08 8.52
CA ALA A 197 3.92 24.20 9.95
C ALA A 197 4.51 25.56 10.34
N LYS A 198 5.42 26.12 9.52
CA LYS A 198 5.98 27.47 9.73
C LYS A 198 4.91 28.56 9.66
N THR A 199 3.90 28.42 8.80
CA THR A 199 2.80 29.39 8.70
C THR A 199 1.78 29.25 9.82
N LEU A 200 1.68 28.05 10.43
CA LEU A 200 0.76 27.75 11.53
C LEU A 200 1.34 27.99 12.93
N SER A 201 2.52 28.62 13.03
CA SER A 201 3.34 28.72 14.27
C SER A 201 2.71 29.47 15.45
N GLY A 202 1.39 29.69 15.47
CA GLY A 202 0.60 30.08 16.64
C GLY A 202 -0.13 28.91 17.34
N CYS A 203 -0.14 27.69 16.77
CA CYS A 203 -0.86 26.54 17.33
C CYS A 203 0.12 25.48 17.87
N ASN A 204 -0.11 25.00 19.09
CA ASN A 204 0.75 24.03 19.81
C ASN A 204 0.60 22.57 19.32
N THR A 205 -0.09 22.34 18.20
CA THR A 205 -0.43 20.99 17.73
C THR A 205 0.39 20.64 16.49
N ASP A 206 0.98 19.43 16.49
CA ASP A 206 1.70 18.89 15.34
C ASP A 206 0.72 18.60 14.20
N PHE A 207 0.62 19.54 13.25
CA PHE A 207 -0.24 19.48 12.07
C PHE A 207 -0.05 18.19 11.26
N TYR A 208 1.19 17.67 11.17
CA TYR A 208 1.45 16.45 10.43
C TYR A 208 0.86 15.23 11.14
N ALA A 209 0.99 15.16 12.47
CA ALA A 209 0.41 14.08 13.26
C ALA A 209 -1.12 14.04 13.11
N GLU A 210 -1.80 15.20 13.10
CA GLU A 210 -3.24 15.28 12.88
C GLU A 210 -3.63 14.80 11.47
N CYS A 211 -2.99 15.33 10.43
CA CYS A 211 -3.23 14.91 9.05
C CYS A 211 -3.03 13.40 8.88
N ARG A 212 -1.97 12.87 9.48
CA ARG A 212 -1.66 11.44 9.44
C ARG A 212 -2.74 10.62 10.14
N GLN A 213 -3.19 11.02 11.33
CA GLN A 213 -4.21 10.30 12.07
C GLN A 213 -5.55 10.28 11.33
N GLU A 214 -5.93 11.38 10.67
CA GLU A 214 -7.11 11.44 9.82
C GLU A 214 -7.01 10.47 8.65
N ARG A 215 -5.88 10.46 7.92
CA ARG A 215 -5.66 9.57 6.77
C ARG A 215 -5.62 8.10 7.15
N ILE A 216 -5.05 7.76 8.32
CA ILE A 216 -5.06 6.40 8.84
C ILE A 216 -6.51 5.93 9.04
N LYS A 217 -7.31 6.70 9.78
CA LYS A 217 -8.72 6.35 10.04
C LYS A 217 -9.51 6.20 8.74
N GLU A 218 -9.33 7.12 7.81
CA GLU A 218 -9.97 7.07 6.48
C GLU A 218 -9.59 5.77 5.74
N TYR A 219 -8.30 5.47 5.62
CA TYR A 219 -7.83 4.33 4.81
C TYR A 219 -8.10 2.98 5.47
N GLU A 220 -8.02 2.90 6.81
CA GLU A 220 -8.45 1.71 7.55
C GLU A 220 -9.93 1.41 7.33
N SER A 221 -10.80 2.43 7.36
CA SER A 221 -12.24 2.26 7.12
C SER A 221 -12.56 1.78 5.70
N LEU A 222 -11.70 2.11 4.73
CA LEU A 222 -11.89 1.72 3.33
C LEU A 222 -11.33 0.32 3.04
N PHE A 223 -10.11 0.03 3.52
CA PHE A 223 -9.34 -1.13 3.07
C PHE A 223 -9.27 -2.28 4.09
N LEU A 224 -9.68 -2.07 5.35
CA LEU A 224 -9.74 -3.13 6.35
C LEU A 224 -11.18 -3.52 6.68
N ILE A 225 -11.32 -4.77 7.12
CA ILE A 225 -12.55 -5.29 7.73
C ILE A 225 -12.30 -5.35 9.23
N SER A 226 -12.97 -4.46 9.97
CA SER A 226 -12.75 -4.30 11.42
C SER A 226 -13.00 -5.60 12.18
N ASN A 227 -14.12 -6.28 11.89
CA ASN A 227 -14.47 -7.55 12.53
C ASN A 227 -13.69 -8.73 11.94
N GLU A 228 -12.93 -9.43 12.78
CA GLU A 228 -12.08 -10.55 12.35
C GLU A 228 -12.86 -11.74 11.79
N GLU A 229 -13.99 -12.07 12.41
CA GLU A 229 -14.84 -13.18 11.99
C GLU A 229 -15.47 -12.90 10.63
N MET A 230 -15.95 -11.67 10.42
CA MET A 230 -16.42 -11.22 9.12
C MET A 230 -15.32 -11.29 8.05
N HIS A 231 -14.09 -10.90 8.41
CA HIS A 231 -12.95 -10.99 7.50
C HIS A 231 -12.66 -12.45 7.12
N LYS A 232 -12.65 -13.38 8.08
CA LYS A 232 -12.51 -14.81 7.81
C LYS A 232 -13.62 -15.35 6.90
N GLN A 233 -14.87 -14.97 7.14
CA GLN A 233 -16.01 -15.37 6.29
C GLN A 233 -15.86 -14.88 4.86
N ILE A 234 -15.39 -13.65 4.66
CA ILE A 234 -15.09 -13.08 3.33
C ILE A 234 -13.97 -13.88 2.66
N LEU A 235 -12.86 -14.14 3.38
CA LEU A 235 -11.74 -14.94 2.86
C LEU A 235 -12.17 -16.36 2.46
N MET A 236 -12.97 -17.03 3.29
CA MET A 236 -13.52 -18.36 2.97
C MET A 236 -14.41 -18.31 1.72
N THR A 237 -15.30 -17.31 1.63
CA THR A 237 -16.16 -17.13 0.45
C THR A 237 -15.34 -16.89 -0.81
N MET A 238 -14.14 -16.31 -0.66
CA MET A 238 -13.19 -16.05 -1.74
C MET A 238 -12.23 -17.21 -2.03
N GLY A 239 -12.40 -18.39 -1.42
CA GLY A 239 -11.51 -19.55 -1.65
C GLY A 239 -10.09 -19.34 -1.11
N LEU A 240 -10.00 -18.65 0.04
CA LEU A 240 -8.75 -18.34 0.75
C LEU A 240 -8.79 -18.91 2.18
N GLU A 241 -9.41 -20.07 2.35
CA GLU A 241 -9.60 -20.71 3.66
C GLU A 241 -8.26 -20.98 4.37
N ASN A 242 -7.22 -21.25 3.58
CA ASN A 242 -5.86 -21.50 4.06
C ASN A 242 -5.23 -20.31 4.80
N LEU A 243 -5.75 -19.10 4.62
CA LEU A 243 -5.28 -17.89 5.32
C LEU A 243 -6.07 -17.58 6.59
N CYS A 244 -7.14 -18.32 6.89
CA CYS A 244 -7.99 -18.09 8.06
C CYS A 244 -7.42 -18.72 9.35
N GLU A 245 -6.45 -19.62 9.23
CA GLU A 245 -5.77 -20.26 10.36
C GLU A 245 -4.63 -19.39 10.90
N ASN A 246 -4.41 -19.46 12.21
CA ASN A 246 -3.26 -18.81 12.83
C ASN A 246 -2.00 -19.66 12.62
N PRO A 247 -0.81 -19.05 12.38
CA PRO A 247 -0.50 -17.61 12.45
C PRO A 247 -0.76 -16.82 11.15
N TYR A 248 -1.21 -17.48 10.08
CA TYR A 248 -1.36 -16.86 8.76
C TYR A 248 -2.36 -15.70 8.75
N PHE A 249 -3.48 -15.84 9.44
CA PHE A 249 -4.50 -14.80 9.54
C PHE A 249 -3.99 -13.52 10.23
N SER A 250 -3.33 -13.68 11.39
CA SER A 250 -2.73 -12.57 12.13
C SER A 250 -1.65 -11.87 11.30
N ASN A 251 -0.78 -12.64 10.66
CA ASN A 251 0.28 -12.11 9.79
C ASN A 251 -0.32 -11.36 8.59
N LEU A 252 -1.38 -11.89 7.98
CA LEU A 252 -2.09 -11.24 6.89
C LEU A 252 -2.63 -9.87 7.32
N ARG A 253 -3.39 -9.83 8.43
CA ARG A 253 -3.97 -8.58 8.94
C ARG A 253 -2.89 -7.57 9.31
N GLN A 254 -1.77 -8.02 9.89
CA GLN A 254 -0.66 -7.13 10.20
C GLN A 254 -0.02 -6.55 8.94
N ASN A 255 0.30 -7.39 7.94
CA ASN A 255 0.85 -6.93 6.67
C ASN A 255 -0.10 -5.94 5.96
N MET A 256 -1.41 -6.16 6.06
CA MET A 256 -2.40 -5.23 5.52
C MET A 256 -2.38 -3.87 6.26
N LYS A 257 -2.36 -3.89 7.60
CA LYS A 257 -2.26 -2.68 8.43
C LYS A 257 -0.99 -1.89 8.13
N ASP A 258 0.15 -2.58 8.02
CA ASP A 258 1.45 -1.95 7.76
C ASP A 258 1.46 -1.21 6.41
N LEU A 259 0.90 -1.82 5.36
CA LEU A 259 0.80 -1.17 4.04
C LEU A 259 -0.16 0.01 4.03
N ILE A 260 -1.29 -0.08 4.74
CA ILE A 260 -2.23 1.03 4.88
C ILE A 260 -1.58 2.18 5.64
N LEU A 261 -0.88 1.88 6.73
CA LEU A 261 -0.16 2.86 7.52
C LEU A 261 0.90 3.58 6.68
N LEU A 262 1.64 2.83 5.85
CA LEU A 262 2.59 3.39 4.91
C LEU A 262 1.92 4.33 3.91
N LEU A 263 0.84 3.89 3.25
CA LEU A 263 0.11 4.70 2.28
C LEU A 263 -0.45 5.98 2.91
N ALA A 264 -1.05 5.87 4.10
CA ALA A 264 -1.59 7.00 4.85
C ALA A 264 -0.50 8.00 5.23
N THR A 265 0.66 7.51 5.69
CA THR A 265 1.82 8.34 6.05
C THR A 265 2.34 9.12 4.84
N VAL A 266 2.46 8.46 3.67
CA VAL A 266 2.85 9.13 2.43
C VAL A 266 1.81 10.15 1.98
N ALA A 267 0.52 9.79 2.00
CA ALA A 267 -0.56 10.68 1.59
C ALA A 267 -0.71 11.91 2.51
N ALA A 268 -0.41 11.76 3.80
CA ALA A 268 -0.42 12.85 4.78
C ALA A 268 0.71 13.86 4.57
N SER A 269 1.83 13.47 3.94
CA SER A 269 2.94 14.38 3.62
C SER A 269 2.63 15.40 2.52
N VAL A 270 1.53 15.20 1.79
CA VAL A 270 1.05 16.10 0.73
C VAL A 270 -0.43 16.43 1.00
N PRO A 271 -0.72 17.18 2.08
CA PRO A 271 -2.10 17.47 2.49
C PRO A 271 -2.71 18.56 1.61
N THR A 272 -4.04 18.55 1.49
CA THR A 272 -4.80 19.67 0.94
C THR A 272 -5.06 20.64 2.09
N PHE A 273 -4.40 21.80 2.11
CA PHE A 273 -4.49 22.74 3.23
C PHE A 273 -4.59 24.19 2.75
N GLY A 274 -5.75 24.83 2.97
CA GLY A 274 -5.97 26.25 2.67
C GLY A 274 -5.53 26.63 1.25
N HIS A 275 -4.66 27.64 1.14
CA HIS A 275 -4.06 28.09 -0.12
C HIS A 275 -2.70 27.46 -0.42
N PHE A 276 -2.29 26.42 0.30
CA PHE A 276 -1.06 25.68 -0.03
C PHE A 276 -1.31 24.69 -1.16
N GLY A 277 -0.38 24.62 -2.10
CA GLY A 277 -0.53 23.82 -3.31
C GLY A 277 0.54 24.10 -4.35
N PHE A 278 0.35 23.48 -5.51
CA PHE A 278 1.22 23.51 -6.68
C PHE A 278 0.84 24.70 -7.58
N TYR A 279 1.25 25.90 -7.21
CA TYR A 279 0.99 27.11 -7.98
C TYR A 279 2.22 27.51 -8.79
N CYS A 280 2.03 27.91 -10.04
CA CYS A 280 3.09 28.53 -10.83
C CYS A 280 3.33 29.95 -10.28
N ASN A 281 4.59 30.31 -9.96
CA ASN A 281 4.97 31.68 -9.61
C ASN A 281 4.88 32.58 -10.85
N GLY A 282 3.66 32.97 -11.23
CA GLY A 282 3.42 34.01 -12.20
C GLY A 282 3.25 35.34 -11.47
N SER A 283 4.25 36.22 -11.56
CA SER A 283 4.00 37.65 -11.43
C SER A 283 2.91 38.01 -12.44
N GLN A 284 1.70 38.27 -11.96
CA GLN A 284 0.59 38.65 -12.84
C GLN A 284 0.91 40.01 -13.48
N ARG A 285 1.35 40.00 -14.74
CA ARG A 285 0.94 41.04 -15.69
C ARG A 285 -0.45 40.67 -16.21
N PRO A 286 -1.39 41.61 -16.38
CA PRO A 286 -2.82 41.31 -16.48
C PRO A 286 -3.27 40.85 -17.87
N ASN A 287 -2.39 40.32 -18.72
CA ASN A 287 -2.69 40.08 -20.13
C ASN A 287 -1.88 38.92 -20.72
N GLU A 288 -2.00 37.71 -20.17
CA GLU A 288 -1.71 36.50 -20.96
C GLU A 288 -2.76 35.43 -20.67
N ILE A 289 -3.62 35.23 -21.67
CA ILE A 289 -4.65 34.22 -21.73
C ILE A 289 -3.94 32.86 -21.94
N HIS A 290 -4.16 31.91 -21.03
CA HIS A 290 -3.79 30.47 -21.08
C HIS A 290 -2.37 30.02 -20.64
N HIS A 291 -2.05 30.20 -19.35
CA HIS A 291 -1.29 29.16 -18.62
C HIS A 291 -2.23 28.46 -17.64
N GLN A 292 -2.96 27.43 -18.09
CA GLN A 292 -3.74 26.56 -17.19
C GLN A 292 -2.76 25.79 -16.31
N SER A 293 -2.55 26.25 -15.08
CA SER A 293 -1.86 25.47 -14.05
C SER A 293 -2.53 24.11 -13.89
N LEU A 294 -1.74 23.03 -13.74
CA LEU A 294 -2.25 21.68 -13.50
C LEU A 294 -3.21 21.68 -12.28
N PRO A 295 -4.39 21.04 -12.36
CA PRO A 295 -5.28 20.91 -11.21
C PRO A 295 -4.56 20.34 -9.99
N GLN A 296 -4.79 20.95 -8.82
CA GLN A 296 -4.11 20.61 -7.56
C GLN A 296 -4.21 19.12 -7.23
N GLU A 297 -5.36 18.51 -7.50
CA GLU A 297 -5.59 17.08 -7.24
C GLU A 297 -4.73 16.18 -8.12
N ILE A 298 -4.50 16.56 -9.38
CA ILE A 298 -3.63 15.81 -10.30
C ILE A 298 -2.17 15.97 -9.87
N ALA A 299 -1.76 17.19 -9.50
CA ALA A 299 -0.42 17.43 -8.98
C ALA A 299 -0.16 16.62 -7.70
N ARG A 300 -1.11 16.61 -6.76
CA ARG A 300 -1.07 15.79 -5.55
C ARG A 300 -0.99 14.30 -5.87
N HIS A 301 -1.79 13.84 -6.84
CA HIS A 301 -1.73 12.46 -7.33
C HIS A 301 -0.33 12.09 -7.83
N CYS A 302 0.26 12.92 -8.69
CA CYS A 302 1.61 12.71 -9.20
C CYS A 302 2.66 12.70 -8.07
N MET A 303 2.55 13.59 -7.09
CA MET A 303 3.48 13.63 -5.96
C MET A 303 3.43 12.37 -5.10
N ILE A 304 2.24 11.88 -4.77
CA ILE A 304 2.09 10.67 -3.97
C ILE A 304 2.64 9.46 -4.74
N GLN A 305 2.38 9.38 -6.05
CA GLN A 305 2.97 8.35 -6.89
C GLN A 305 4.50 8.42 -6.94
N ALA A 306 5.07 9.61 -7.10
CA ALA A 306 6.51 9.81 -7.12
C ALA A 306 7.17 9.41 -5.79
N ARG A 307 6.55 9.77 -4.65
CA ARG A 307 7.03 9.37 -3.32
C ARG A 307 7.01 7.85 -3.14
N LEU A 308 5.92 7.18 -3.52
CA LEU A 308 5.85 5.72 -3.50
C LEU A 308 6.95 5.08 -4.38
N LEU A 309 7.22 5.64 -5.57
CA LEU A 309 8.31 5.17 -6.43
C LEU A 309 9.70 5.37 -5.79
N ALA A 310 9.95 6.47 -5.09
CA ALA A 310 11.25 6.74 -4.45
C ALA A 310 11.62 5.65 -3.41
N TYR A 311 10.62 5.11 -2.72
CA TYR A 311 10.81 3.98 -1.79
C TYR A 311 11.17 2.65 -2.46
N ARG A 312 11.14 2.56 -3.80
CA ARG A 312 11.66 1.42 -4.57
C ARG A 312 13.16 1.53 -4.85
N THR A 313 13.64 2.73 -5.15
CA THR A 313 15.01 2.99 -5.61
C THR A 313 15.97 3.28 -4.45
N GLY A 314 15.44 3.74 -3.31
CA GLY A 314 16.25 4.17 -2.17
C GLY A 314 16.92 5.53 -2.38
N GLU A 315 16.57 6.24 -3.45
CA GLU A 315 17.03 7.59 -3.78
C GLU A 315 15.94 8.58 -3.38
N LEU A 316 16.05 9.15 -2.19
CA LEU A 316 15.42 10.43 -1.86
C LEU A 316 16.49 11.51 -2.06
N LEU A 317 16.62 12.00 -3.28
CA LEU A 317 17.25 13.29 -3.55
C LEU A 317 16.19 14.15 -4.23
N CYS A 318 15.36 14.79 -3.42
CA CYS A 318 14.82 16.09 -3.77
C CYS A 318 15.74 17.08 -3.05
N GLU A 319 16.79 17.52 -3.74
CA GLU A 319 17.46 18.78 -3.43
C GLU A 319 16.64 19.94 -4.00
#